data_AF-H2Z909-F1
#
_entry.id   AF-H2Z909-F1
#
_cell.length_a   1.000
_cell.length_b   1.000
_cell.length_c   1.000
_cell.angle_alpha   90.00
_cell.angle_beta   90.00
_cell.angle_gamma   90.00
#
_symmetry.space_group_name_H-M   'P 1'
#
loop_
_entity.id
_entity.type
_entity.pdbx_description
1 polymer ?
#
loop_
_entity_poly.entity_id
_entity_poly.type
_entity_poly.pdbx_seq_one_letter_code
_entity_poly.pdbx_strand_id
1 'polypeptide(L)'
;MEVVYEGEGGSPCAPYITTHLSLPTSLKEPPLEPDETEFSAHSSKSHYIRFQEILHGKKLIKVDEIQPQWPKDTCLPTPTLCACQQSTQKSTENEKTHKCFQFCYVGKTIEISKTDSVWPGLYVEKPKHDTETAKYHDYKFNLEYTNLLQCLETSLNGKPSKMTTCMGTMFELLDAGKRLVATPRYKTTNSPYAIPSWRYIKDSYKLNGMISTVATEKVFLRFC
;
A
#
# COMPACT_ATOMS: atom_id res chain seq x y z
N MET A 1 -17.11 -1.86 -4.67
CA MET A 1 -17.20 -0.94 -3.51
C MET A 1 -16.04 -1.15 -2.55
N GLU A 2 -15.59 -2.39 -2.32
CA GLU A 2 -14.41 -2.73 -1.49
C GLU A 2 -13.12 -1.98 -1.87
N VAL A 3 -12.81 -1.84 -3.16
CA VAL A 3 -11.62 -1.09 -3.63
C VAL A 3 -11.60 0.36 -3.12
N VAL A 4 -12.76 1.02 -3.05
CA VAL A 4 -12.87 2.39 -2.52
C VAL A 4 -12.63 2.39 -1.00
N TYR A 5 -13.18 1.40 -0.30
CA TYR A 5 -12.96 1.22 1.14
C TYR A 5 -11.51 0.90 1.51
N GLU A 6 -10.76 0.20 0.66
CA GLU A 6 -9.33 -0.01 0.93
C GLU A 6 -8.50 1.22 0.58
N GLY A 7 -8.86 1.92 -0.51
CA GLY A 7 -8.13 3.09 -0.99
C GLY A 7 -8.32 4.31 -0.08
N GLU A 8 -9.57 4.76 0.04
CA GLU A 8 -9.94 5.98 0.76
C GLU A 8 -10.38 5.66 2.19
N GLY A 9 -10.91 4.45 2.42
CA GLY A 9 -11.64 4.07 3.62
C GLY A 9 -13.14 4.29 3.43
N GLY A 10 -13.96 4.22 4.48
CA GLY A 10 -15.38 4.54 4.29
C GLY A 10 -16.34 4.29 5.44
N SER A 11 -15.86 4.29 6.68
CA SER A 11 -16.79 4.53 7.79
C SER A 11 -17.22 6.01 7.79
N PRO A 12 -18.51 6.35 7.86
CA PRO A 12 -18.98 7.74 8.00
C PRO A 12 -18.39 8.45 9.23
N CYS A 13 -18.01 7.67 10.24
CA CYS A 13 -17.48 8.16 11.51
C CYS A 13 -15.95 8.12 11.60
N ALA A 14 -15.31 7.40 10.68
CA ALA A 14 -13.86 7.30 10.59
C ALA A 14 -13.49 6.91 9.15
N PRO A 15 -13.57 7.84 8.18
CA PRO A 15 -13.45 7.53 6.77
C PRO A 15 -12.08 6.99 6.40
N TYR A 16 -11.11 7.02 7.31
CA TYR A 16 -9.75 6.50 7.18
C TYR A 16 -9.55 5.09 7.74
N ILE A 17 -10.59 4.50 8.35
CA ILE A 17 -10.56 3.16 8.94
C ILE A 17 -11.53 2.27 8.17
N THR A 18 -11.02 1.13 7.74
CA THR A 18 -11.84 0.04 7.22
C THR A 18 -12.16 -0.88 8.38
N THR A 19 -13.36 -0.77 8.93
CA THR A 19 -13.85 -1.73 9.92
C THR A 19 -14.31 -2.95 9.14
N HIS A 20 -13.55 -4.05 9.17
CA HIS A 20 -14.12 -5.33 8.75
C HIS A 20 -15.24 -5.64 9.75
N LEU A 21 -16.47 -5.78 9.26
CA LEU A 21 -17.58 -6.35 10.04
C LEU A 21 -17.19 -7.78 10.40
N SER A 22 -16.47 -7.96 11.50
CA SER A 22 -16.23 -9.27 12.07
C SER A 22 -17.58 -9.84 12.51
N LEU A 23 -17.88 -11.05 12.04
CA LEU A 23 -18.94 -11.87 12.65
C LEU A 23 -18.68 -11.96 14.16
N PRO A 24 -19.72 -12.10 14.99
CA PRO A 24 -19.60 -12.04 16.44
C PRO A 24 -18.78 -13.22 16.97
N THR A 25 -17.49 -12.99 17.21
CA THR A 25 -16.62 -13.95 17.89
C THR A 25 -16.87 -13.84 19.39
N SER A 26 -17.77 -14.68 19.88
CA SER A 26 -17.93 -14.98 21.30
C SER A 26 -16.66 -15.66 21.83
N LEU A 27 -16.07 -15.05 22.87
CA LEU A 27 -15.12 -15.57 23.89
C LEU A 27 -13.83 -14.74 23.96
N LYS A 28 -13.82 -13.80 24.93
CA LYS A 28 -12.66 -12.99 25.35
C LYS A 28 -11.91 -13.70 26.48
N GLU A 29 -10.58 -13.71 26.41
CA GLU A 29 -9.71 -13.66 27.59
C GLU A 29 -9.21 -12.21 27.80
N PRO A 30 -8.90 -11.79 29.05
CA PRO A 30 -8.51 -10.41 29.34
C PRO A 30 -6.99 -10.20 29.18
N PRO A 31 -6.53 -9.14 28.49
CA PRO A 31 -5.14 -8.73 28.53
C PRO A 31 -4.87 -7.82 29.73
N LEU A 32 -3.81 -8.12 30.48
CA LEU A 32 -3.13 -7.18 31.38
C LEU A 32 -2.10 -6.39 30.56
N GLU A 33 -2.29 -5.08 30.45
CA GLU A 33 -1.30 -3.97 30.39
C GLU A 33 -2.03 -2.70 29.89
N PRO A 34 -1.60 -1.48 30.28
CA PRO A 34 -2.42 -0.27 30.16
C PRO A 34 -2.47 0.30 28.72
N ASP A 35 -3.49 -0.13 27.99
CA ASP A 35 -4.37 0.55 27.01
C ASP A 35 -3.76 1.68 26.14
N GLU A 36 -3.02 1.29 25.09
CA GLU A 36 -3.06 2.04 23.83
C GLU A 36 -4.52 1.97 23.35
N THR A 37 -5.28 3.06 23.45
CA THR A 37 -6.70 3.14 23.04
C THR A 37 -6.93 2.43 21.71
N GLU A 38 -7.33 1.16 21.81
CA GLU A 38 -7.17 0.17 20.78
C GLU A 38 -8.12 0.48 19.63
N PHE A 39 -7.56 0.93 18.51
CA PHE A 39 -8.13 0.57 17.23
C PHE A 39 -8.33 -0.94 17.26
N SER A 40 -9.58 -1.39 17.30
CA SER A 40 -9.94 -2.81 17.26
C SER A 40 -8.97 -3.56 16.35
N ALA A 41 -8.43 -4.70 16.81
CA ALA A 41 -7.49 -5.54 16.09
C ALA A 41 -7.93 -5.92 14.65
N HIS A 42 -9.19 -5.63 14.30
CA HIS A 42 -9.80 -5.86 12.99
C HIS A 42 -9.94 -4.61 12.10
N SER A 43 -9.46 -3.46 12.54
CA SER A 43 -9.60 -2.20 11.82
C SER A 43 -8.32 -1.86 11.07
N SER A 44 -8.36 -1.98 9.75
CA SER A 44 -7.21 -1.69 8.89
C SER A 44 -7.28 -0.22 8.42
N LYS A 45 -6.14 0.50 8.47
CA LYS A 45 -6.06 1.86 7.91
C LYS A 45 -6.14 1.79 6.39
N SER A 46 -6.86 2.72 5.78
CA SER A 46 -6.91 2.87 4.32
C SER A 46 -5.53 3.20 3.74
N HIS A 47 -5.32 2.90 2.46
CA HIS A 47 -4.06 3.15 1.77
C HIS A 47 -3.67 4.63 1.83
N TYR A 48 -4.61 5.54 1.60
CA TYR A 48 -4.38 6.98 1.68
C TYR A 48 -3.71 7.38 2.99
N ILE A 49 -4.17 6.82 4.10
CA ILE A 49 -3.74 7.17 5.44
C ILE A 49 -2.38 6.58 5.75
N ARG A 50 -2.14 5.33 5.32
CA ARG A 50 -0.80 4.73 5.42
C ARG A 50 0.24 5.59 4.69
N PHE A 51 -0.08 6.12 3.51
CA PHE A 51 0.81 7.03 2.79
C PHE A 51 0.99 8.38 3.50
N GLN A 52 -0.07 8.95 4.08
CA GLN A 52 0.06 10.18 4.86
C GLN A 52 0.89 9.98 6.12
N GLU A 53 0.79 8.83 6.80
CA GLU A 53 1.67 8.51 7.93
C GLU A 53 3.15 8.49 7.50
N ILE A 54 3.45 7.87 6.35
CA ILE A 54 4.80 7.86 5.76
C ILE A 54 5.26 9.29 5.45
N LEU A 55 4.40 10.12 4.84
CA LEU A 55 4.71 11.51 4.49
C LEU A 55 5.04 12.36 5.72
N HIS A 56 4.25 12.23 6.80
CA HIS A 56 4.47 12.95 8.05
C HIS A 56 5.54 12.30 8.94
N GLY A 57 6.02 11.10 8.59
CA GLY A 57 6.97 10.33 9.40
C GLY A 57 6.43 9.96 10.79
N LYS A 58 5.11 9.94 10.98
CA LYS A 58 4.45 9.77 12.27
C LYS A 58 3.17 8.96 12.12
N LYS A 59 2.87 8.11 13.11
CA LYS A 59 1.60 7.39 13.18
C LYS A 59 0.44 8.34 13.49
N LEU A 60 -0.68 8.12 12.80
CA LEU A 60 -1.95 8.77 13.08
C LEU A 60 -2.57 8.13 14.33
N ILE A 61 -2.87 8.95 15.34
CA ILE A 61 -3.53 8.54 16.58
C ILE A 61 -4.76 9.40 16.86
N LYS A 62 -5.71 8.86 17.61
CA LYS A 62 -6.86 9.60 18.13
C LYS A 62 -6.39 10.47 19.30
N VAL A 63 -6.74 11.75 19.27
CA VAL A 63 -6.45 12.72 20.34
C VAL A 63 -7.72 13.40 20.77
N ASP A 64 -7.80 13.71 22.05
CA ASP A 64 -8.95 14.33 22.67
C ASP A 64 -8.91 15.87 22.63
N GLU A 65 -7.71 16.43 22.50
CA GLU A 65 -7.45 17.86 22.47
C GLU A 65 -6.25 18.17 21.59
N ILE A 66 -6.37 19.17 20.71
CA ILE A 66 -5.25 19.65 19.91
C ILE A 66 -4.41 20.58 20.77
N GLN A 67 -3.11 20.33 20.82
CA GLN A 67 -2.18 21.20 21.51
C GLN A 67 -1.90 22.47 20.69
N PRO A 68 -1.97 23.69 21.28
CA PRO A 68 -1.78 24.96 20.55
C PRO A 68 -0.43 25.09 19.84
N GLN A 69 0.59 24.40 20.34
CA GLN A 69 1.94 24.39 19.80
C GLN A 69 2.13 23.47 18.59
N TRP A 70 1.14 22.66 18.22
CA TRP A 70 1.27 21.77 17.05
C TRP A 70 1.13 22.54 15.74
N PRO A 71 1.90 22.17 14.69
CA PRO A 71 1.69 22.68 13.34
C PRO A 71 0.25 22.48 12.85
N LYS A 72 -0.28 23.41 12.05
CA LYS A 72 -1.67 23.42 11.60
C LYS A 72 -2.05 22.21 10.73
N ASP A 73 -1.06 21.58 10.10
CA ASP A 73 -1.16 20.39 9.23
C ASP A 73 -0.97 19.07 9.98
N THR A 74 -0.73 19.10 11.29
CA THR A 74 -0.51 17.90 12.11
C THR A 74 -1.75 17.03 12.22
N CYS A 75 -2.93 17.62 12.14
CA CYS A 75 -4.20 16.94 12.33
C CYS A 75 -4.99 16.88 11.03
N LEU A 76 -5.70 15.78 10.82
CA LEU A 76 -6.63 15.68 9.70
C LEU A 76 -7.71 16.76 9.82
N PRO A 77 -8.09 17.42 8.71
CA PRO A 77 -9.20 18.35 8.74
C PRO A 77 -10.44 17.61 9.26
N THR A 78 -11.15 18.21 10.21
CA THR A 78 -12.34 17.61 10.81
C THR A 78 -13.53 17.75 9.86
N PRO A 79 -14.05 16.63 9.32
CA PRO A 79 -15.49 16.50 9.26
C PRO A 79 -15.89 15.04 9.42
N THR A 80 -15.91 14.53 10.66
CA THR A 80 -16.75 13.36 10.92
C THR A 80 -17.91 13.84 11.75
N LEU A 81 -19.11 13.79 11.17
CA LEU A 81 -20.39 14.01 11.85
C LEU A 81 -20.46 13.28 13.20
N CYS A 82 -19.68 12.20 13.36
CA CYS A 82 -19.59 11.38 14.54
C CYS A 82 -18.51 11.78 15.58
N ALA A 83 -17.54 12.65 15.26
CA ALA A 83 -16.44 12.99 16.19
C ALA A 83 -16.91 13.61 17.51
N CYS A 84 -18.11 14.22 17.50
CA CYS A 84 -18.68 14.94 18.64
C CYS A 84 -19.97 14.31 19.20
N GLN A 85 -20.48 13.21 18.60
CA GLN A 85 -21.86 12.77 18.84
C GLN A 85 -22.09 11.85 20.05
N GLN A 86 -21.04 11.40 20.77
CA GLN A 86 -21.20 10.36 21.82
C GLN A 86 -20.91 10.80 23.26
N SER A 87 -20.88 12.09 23.57
CA SER A 87 -20.93 12.55 24.97
C SER A 87 -22.34 13.05 25.33
N THR A 88 -23.30 12.13 25.36
CA THR A 88 -24.54 12.31 26.16
C THR A 88 -24.49 11.35 27.33
N GLN A 89 -23.39 11.34 28.08
CA GLN A 89 -23.50 10.92 29.47
C GLN A 89 -24.35 11.96 30.19
N LYS A 90 -25.31 11.49 30.99
CA LYS A 90 -26.15 12.30 31.88
C LYS A 90 -25.26 13.10 32.83
N SER A 91 -24.72 14.24 32.39
CA SER A 91 -24.21 15.23 33.32
C SER A 91 -25.42 15.97 33.87
N THR A 92 -25.52 15.92 35.19
CA THR A 92 -26.28 16.84 36.03
C THR A 92 -26.06 18.28 35.56
N GLU A 93 -27.11 19.09 35.63
CA GLU A 93 -27.14 20.50 35.26
C GLU A 93 -25.91 21.24 35.80
N ASN A 94 -24.97 21.51 34.90
CA ASN A 94 -24.09 22.68 34.80
C ASN A 94 -22.84 22.24 34.03
N GLU A 95 -22.75 22.71 32.78
CA GLU A 95 -21.61 22.57 31.86
C GLU A 95 -21.46 21.21 31.14
N LYS A 96 -22.21 21.03 30.04
CA LYS A 96 -21.96 19.97 29.04
C LYS A 96 -20.92 20.46 28.04
N THR A 97 -19.65 20.16 28.27
CA THR A 97 -18.60 20.31 27.25
C THR A 97 -18.66 19.12 26.29
N HIS A 98 -19.04 19.38 25.04
CA HIS A 98 -18.98 18.38 23.96
C HIS A 98 -17.51 18.10 23.63
N LYS A 99 -16.96 17.01 24.15
CA LYS A 99 -15.59 16.60 23.84
C LYS A 99 -15.56 15.93 22.47
N CYS A 100 -14.92 16.58 21.51
CA CYS A 100 -14.70 16.04 20.18
C CYS A 100 -13.28 15.50 20.10
N PHE A 101 -13.11 14.28 19.58
CA PHE A 101 -11.77 13.77 19.28
C PHE A 101 -11.36 14.15 17.85
N GLN A 102 -10.04 14.19 17.62
CA GLN A 102 -9.43 14.39 16.32
C GLN A 102 -8.39 13.31 16.05
N PHE A 103 -7.90 13.24 14.81
CA PHE A 103 -6.82 12.35 14.45
C PHE A 103 -5.63 13.16 14.01
N CYS A 104 -4.49 12.92 14.65
CA CYS A 104 -3.29 13.71 14.46
C CYS A 104 -2.05 12.82 14.28
N TYR A 105 -1.13 13.26 13.44
CA TYR A 105 0.16 12.64 13.12
C TYR A 105 1.19 12.89 14.23
N VAL A 106 0.85 12.52 15.46
CA VAL A 106 1.69 12.76 16.66
C VAL A 106 2.12 11.48 17.35
N GLY A 107 1.79 10.31 16.78
CA GLY A 107 2.17 9.01 17.33
C GLY A 107 3.66 8.67 17.17
N LYS A 108 3.96 7.37 17.25
CA LYS A 108 5.33 6.85 17.08
C LYS A 108 5.92 7.32 15.73
N THR A 109 7.17 7.73 15.75
CA THR A 109 7.92 8.09 14.53
C THR A 109 8.05 6.87 13.63
N ILE A 110 7.84 7.07 12.33
CA ILE A 110 8.07 6.05 11.31
C ILE A 110 9.49 6.26 10.79
N GLU A 111 10.39 5.37 11.20
CA GLU A 111 11.81 5.46 10.86
C GLU A 111 12.07 4.88 9.47
N ILE A 112 11.71 5.61 8.41
CA ILE A 112 11.90 5.16 7.01
C ILE A 112 13.39 4.92 6.72
N SER A 113 14.26 5.80 7.21
CA SER A 113 15.72 5.74 6.97
C SER A 113 16.43 4.60 7.70
N LYS A 114 15.84 4.05 8.76
CA LYS A 114 16.40 2.88 9.47
C LYS A 114 15.82 1.55 8.99
N THR A 115 14.85 1.58 8.09
CA THR A 115 14.43 0.34 7.43
C THR A 115 15.46 -0.01 6.37
N ASP A 116 16.03 -1.22 6.43
CA ASP A 116 16.88 -1.82 5.40
C ASP A 116 16.16 -2.03 4.04
N SER A 117 15.02 -1.37 3.86
CA SER A 117 14.03 -1.60 2.80
C SER A 117 13.97 -0.46 1.79
N VAL A 118 14.69 0.65 2.01
CA VAL A 118 14.73 1.77 1.07
C VAL A 118 16.07 1.79 0.33
N TRP A 119 16.01 1.42 -0.94
CA TRP A 119 17.18 1.39 -1.83
C TRP A 119 17.22 2.71 -2.61
N PRO A 120 18.28 3.53 -2.49
CA PRO A 120 18.42 4.75 -3.27
C PRO A 120 18.63 4.39 -4.75
N GLY A 121 17.53 4.39 -5.50
CA GLY A 121 17.51 4.21 -6.94
C GLY A 121 17.66 5.55 -7.65
N LEU A 122 18.51 5.59 -8.70
CA LEU A 122 18.54 6.71 -9.63
C LEU A 122 17.81 6.32 -10.91
N TYR A 123 16.71 7.01 -11.21
CA TYR A 123 16.07 6.89 -12.51
C TYR A 123 16.94 7.55 -13.58
N VAL A 124 17.36 6.77 -14.55
CA VAL A 124 18.12 7.23 -15.70
C VAL A 124 17.42 6.70 -16.93
N GLU A 125 16.94 7.60 -17.78
CA GLU A 125 16.14 7.27 -18.97
C GLU A 125 16.89 6.33 -19.93
N LYS A 126 18.23 6.42 -19.98
CA LYS A 126 19.11 5.60 -20.80
C LYS A 126 20.39 5.22 -20.05
N PRO A 127 20.42 4.09 -19.34
CA PRO A 127 21.66 3.62 -18.73
C PRO A 127 22.66 3.19 -19.79
N LYS A 128 23.72 3.98 -19.96
CA LYS A 128 24.83 3.63 -20.86
C LYS A 128 25.87 2.72 -20.20
N HIS A 129 25.86 2.60 -18.87
CA HIS A 129 26.96 2.00 -18.11
C HIS A 129 26.52 0.97 -17.06
N ASP A 130 25.32 0.42 -17.17
CA ASP A 130 24.86 -0.60 -16.22
C ASP A 130 25.77 -1.83 -16.26
N THR A 131 26.04 -2.40 -15.09
CA THR A 131 26.74 -3.68 -14.99
C THR A 131 25.93 -4.78 -15.65
N GLU A 132 26.60 -5.84 -16.13
CA GLU A 132 25.91 -7.00 -16.69
C GLU A 132 24.94 -7.65 -15.68
N THR A 133 25.30 -7.65 -14.39
CA THR A 133 24.42 -8.11 -13.31
C THR A 133 23.16 -7.25 -13.17
N ALA A 134 23.31 -5.92 -13.20
CA ALA A 134 22.16 -5.00 -13.16
C ALA A 134 21.26 -5.18 -14.38
N LYS A 135 21.83 -5.30 -15.59
CA LYS A 135 21.08 -5.59 -16.81
C LYS A 135 20.34 -6.92 -16.74
N TYR A 136 20.99 -7.95 -16.22
CA TYR A 136 20.39 -9.28 -16.06
C TYR A 136 19.22 -9.26 -15.07
N HIS A 137 19.38 -8.64 -13.90
CA HIS A 137 18.30 -8.54 -12.93
C HIS A 137 17.15 -7.65 -13.41
N ASP A 138 17.42 -6.57 -14.16
CA ASP A 138 16.36 -5.77 -14.79
C ASP A 138 15.61 -6.60 -15.83
N TYR A 139 16.33 -7.32 -16.69
CA TYR A 139 15.71 -8.24 -17.65
C TYR A 139 14.85 -9.30 -16.96
N LYS A 140 15.37 -9.95 -15.91
CA LYS A 140 14.65 -10.98 -15.15
C LYS A 140 13.39 -10.43 -14.50
N PHE A 141 13.45 -9.25 -13.89
CA PHE A 141 12.28 -8.56 -13.34
C PHE A 141 11.21 -8.32 -14.42
N ASN A 142 11.61 -7.75 -15.56
CA ASN A 142 10.70 -7.44 -16.66
C ASN A 142 10.09 -8.70 -17.30
N LEU A 143 10.84 -9.80 -17.32
CA LEU A 143 10.35 -11.10 -17.77
C LEU A 143 9.24 -11.61 -16.84
N GLU A 144 9.46 -11.62 -15.52
CA GLU A 144 8.42 -12.06 -14.58
C GLU A 144 7.22 -11.12 -14.53
N TYR A 145 7.45 -9.82 -14.68
CA TYR A 145 6.37 -8.84 -14.81
C TYR A 145 5.50 -9.14 -16.02
N THR A 146 6.14 -9.42 -17.16
CA THR A 146 5.44 -9.78 -18.40
C THR A 146 4.67 -11.10 -18.25
N ASN A 147 5.29 -12.12 -17.67
CA ASN A 147 4.65 -13.42 -17.40
C ASN A 147 3.43 -13.26 -16.49
N LEU A 148 3.52 -12.42 -15.44
CA LEU A 148 2.42 -12.15 -14.53
C LEU A 148 1.25 -11.49 -15.25
N LEU A 149 1.52 -10.45 -16.05
CA LEU A 149 0.48 -9.77 -16.83
C LEU A 149 -0.26 -10.73 -17.78
N GLN A 150 0.47 -11.61 -18.47
CA GLN A 150 -0.12 -12.61 -19.36
C GLN A 150 -0.94 -13.65 -18.61
N CYS A 151 -0.45 -14.08 -17.44
CA CYS A 151 -1.19 -15.01 -16.59
C CYS A 151 -2.50 -14.38 -16.09
N LEU A 152 -2.45 -13.13 -15.65
CA LEU A 152 -3.62 -12.36 -15.21
C LEU A 152 -4.61 -12.17 -16.35
N GLU A 153 -4.14 -11.77 -17.54
CA GLU A 153 -4.96 -11.65 -18.75
C GLU A 153 -5.70 -12.96 -19.03
N THR A 154 -4.99 -14.10 -19.03
CA THR A 154 -5.59 -15.41 -19.25
C THR A 154 -6.62 -15.77 -18.17
N SER A 155 -6.30 -15.48 -16.91
CA SER A 155 -7.15 -15.82 -15.76
C SER A 155 -8.43 -15.00 -15.75
N LEU A 156 -8.33 -13.70 -16.04
CA LEU A 156 -9.45 -12.75 -16.09
C LEU A 156 -10.32 -12.94 -17.35
N ASN A 157 -9.76 -13.51 -18.42
CA ASN A 157 -10.49 -13.85 -19.65
C ASN A 157 -11.09 -15.28 -19.65
N GLY A 158 -11.65 -15.70 -18.51
CA GLY A 158 -12.47 -16.92 -18.44
C GLY A 158 -11.72 -18.21 -18.05
N LYS A 159 -10.46 -18.13 -17.61
CA LYS A 159 -9.72 -19.28 -17.04
C LYS A 159 -9.29 -19.03 -15.60
N PRO A 160 -10.24 -18.84 -14.64
CA PRO A 160 -9.91 -18.45 -13.27
C PRO A 160 -9.04 -19.47 -12.52
N SER A 161 -9.02 -20.75 -12.94
CA SER A 161 -8.13 -21.78 -12.38
C SER A 161 -6.64 -21.47 -12.56
N LYS A 162 -6.28 -20.55 -13.46
CA LYS A 162 -4.90 -20.09 -13.65
C LYS A 162 -4.48 -19.04 -12.62
N MET A 163 -5.39 -18.48 -11.83
CA MET A 163 -5.06 -17.46 -10.82
C MET A 163 -4.02 -17.96 -9.80
N THR A 164 -4.12 -19.22 -9.37
CA THR A 164 -3.13 -19.82 -8.46
C THR A 164 -1.72 -19.82 -9.07
N THR A 165 -1.59 -20.06 -10.38
CA THR A 165 -0.31 -19.95 -11.09
C THR A 165 0.17 -18.51 -11.10
N CYS A 166 -0.72 -17.54 -11.33
CA CYS A 166 -0.36 -16.12 -11.35
C CYS A 166 0.15 -15.65 -9.99
N MET A 167 -0.43 -16.16 -8.90
CA MET A 167 0.09 -15.89 -7.55
C MET A 167 1.52 -16.39 -7.38
N GLY A 168 1.87 -17.55 -7.97
CA GLY A 168 3.25 -18.03 -8.03
C GLY A 168 4.18 -17.03 -8.74
N THR A 169 3.79 -16.57 -9.93
CA THR A 169 4.57 -15.57 -10.69
C THR A 169 4.66 -14.23 -9.96
N MET A 170 3.66 -13.87 -9.15
CA MET A 170 3.73 -12.68 -8.29
C MET A 170 4.83 -12.79 -7.23
N PHE A 171 5.03 -13.97 -6.63
CA PHE A 171 6.15 -14.19 -5.71
C PHE A 171 7.50 -14.17 -6.42
N GLU A 172 7.59 -14.72 -7.64
CA GLU A 172 8.80 -14.67 -8.46
C GLU A 172 9.16 -13.23 -8.85
N LEU A 173 8.16 -12.42 -9.22
CA LEU A 173 8.33 -10.99 -9.49
C LEU A 173 8.82 -10.24 -8.26
N LEU A 174 8.27 -10.54 -7.08
CA LEU A 174 8.72 -9.94 -5.82
C LEU A 174 10.19 -10.27 -5.52
N ASP A 175 10.59 -11.53 -5.69
CA ASP A 175 11.98 -11.95 -5.50
C ASP A 175 12.92 -11.28 -6.52
N ALA A 176 12.54 -11.26 -7.80
CA ALA A 176 13.29 -10.57 -8.84
C ALA A 176 13.43 -9.06 -8.53
N GLY A 177 12.37 -8.43 -8.02
CA GLY A 177 12.37 -7.02 -7.62
C GLY A 177 13.35 -6.75 -6.47
N LYS A 178 13.31 -7.59 -5.42
CA LYS A 178 14.24 -7.50 -4.29
C LYS A 178 15.70 -7.63 -4.72
N ARG A 179 16.01 -8.61 -5.59
CA ARG A 179 17.37 -8.79 -6.13
C ARG A 179 17.80 -7.58 -6.96
N LEU A 180 16.90 -7.04 -7.79
CA LEU A 180 17.19 -5.88 -8.63
C LEU A 180 17.54 -4.65 -7.79
N VAL A 181 16.71 -4.30 -6.81
CA VAL A 181 16.93 -3.11 -5.97
C VAL A 181 18.11 -3.25 -5.01
N ALA A 182 18.57 -4.47 -4.74
CA ALA A 182 19.80 -4.73 -4.00
C ALA A 182 21.06 -4.75 -4.89
N THR A 183 20.92 -4.63 -6.22
CA THR A 183 22.04 -4.72 -7.16
C THR A 183 22.62 -3.34 -7.47
N PRO A 184 23.92 -3.10 -7.21
CA PRO A 184 24.59 -1.88 -7.63
C PRO A 184 24.55 -1.73 -9.14
N ARG A 185 24.13 -0.55 -9.60
CA ARG A 185 23.99 -0.22 -11.02
C ARG A 185 25.34 -0.16 -11.75
N TYR A 186 26.36 0.39 -11.11
CA TYR A 186 27.72 0.61 -11.59
C TYR A 186 28.74 -0.09 -10.68
N LYS A 187 29.98 -0.27 -11.16
CA LYS A 187 31.06 -0.91 -10.36
C LYS A 187 31.68 0.00 -9.29
N THR A 188 31.17 1.21 -9.10
CA THR A 188 31.72 2.20 -8.17
C THR A 188 31.19 1.98 -6.75
N THR A 189 31.98 2.36 -5.73
CA THR A 189 31.63 2.20 -4.30
C THR A 189 30.38 2.95 -3.88
N ASN A 190 30.06 4.06 -4.55
CA ASN A 190 28.85 4.87 -4.32
C ASN A 190 27.84 4.73 -5.46
N SER A 191 27.80 3.57 -6.11
CA SER A 191 26.83 3.33 -7.16
C SER A 191 25.40 3.38 -6.60
N PRO A 192 24.45 4.06 -7.26
CA PRO A 192 23.03 3.85 -6.99
C PRO A 192 22.66 2.40 -7.25
N TYR A 193 21.52 1.99 -6.72
CA TYR A 193 20.96 0.67 -7.01
C TYR A 193 20.21 0.68 -8.34
N ALA A 194 20.15 -0.49 -8.97
CA ALA A 194 19.36 -0.71 -10.16
C ALA A 194 17.86 -0.65 -9.82
N ILE A 195 17.07 -0.15 -10.76
CA ILE A 195 15.62 -0.02 -10.63
C ILE A 195 14.94 -0.67 -11.84
N PRO A 196 13.71 -1.17 -11.67
CA PRO A 196 12.96 -1.77 -12.77
C PRO A 196 12.71 -0.76 -13.90
N SER A 197 12.94 -1.20 -15.13
CA SER A 197 12.62 -0.43 -16.33
C SER A 197 11.17 -0.59 -16.80
N TRP A 198 10.41 -1.51 -16.20
CA TRP A 198 8.97 -1.76 -16.46
C TRP A 198 8.65 -2.02 -17.93
N ARG A 199 9.54 -2.74 -18.61
CA ARG A 199 9.42 -3.07 -20.03
C ARG A 199 8.64 -4.36 -20.22
N TYR A 200 7.70 -4.32 -21.16
CA TYR A 200 6.98 -5.50 -21.61
C TYR A 200 7.81 -6.30 -22.63
N ILE A 201 8.08 -7.57 -22.36
CA ILE A 201 8.92 -8.44 -23.21
C ILE A 201 8.02 -9.28 -24.12
N LYS A 202 7.78 -8.80 -25.34
CA LYS A 202 6.86 -9.44 -26.31
C LYS A 202 7.28 -10.85 -26.72
N ASP A 203 8.54 -11.24 -26.68
CA ASP A 203 8.96 -12.58 -27.12
C ASP A 203 8.75 -13.68 -26.05
N SER A 204 8.29 -13.33 -24.84
CA SER A 204 8.00 -14.28 -23.76
C SER A 204 7.01 -15.38 -24.16
N TYR A 205 6.04 -15.10 -25.05
CA TYR A 205 5.08 -16.10 -25.54
C TYR A 205 5.74 -17.31 -26.21
N LYS A 206 6.88 -17.10 -26.88
CA LYS A 206 7.57 -18.16 -27.61
C LYS A 206 8.26 -19.15 -26.67
N LEU A 207 8.70 -18.68 -25.51
CA LEU A 207 9.46 -19.47 -24.54
C LEU A 207 8.58 -20.39 -23.69
N ASN A 208 7.34 -19.98 -23.41
CA ASN A 208 6.43 -20.71 -22.53
C ASN A 208 5.51 -21.70 -23.26
N GLY A 209 5.70 -21.92 -24.57
CA GLY A 209 4.84 -22.80 -25.36
C GLY A 209 3.38 -22.34 -25.46
N MET A 210 3.07 -21.13 -25.00
CA MET A 210 1.77 -20.49 -25.21
C MET A 210 1.77 -19.93 -26.63
N ILE A 211 1.40 -20.77 -27.58
CA ILE A 211 1.10 -20.32 -28.94
C ILE A 211 -0.05 -19.32 -28.81
N SER A 212 0.25 -18.03 -28.98
CA SER A 212 -0.77 -16.99 -29.10
C SER A 212 -1.60 -17.28 -30.36
N THR A 213 -2.69 -18.02 -30.21
CA THR A 213 -3.68 -18.19 -31.28
C THR A 213 -4.58 -16.97 -31.41
N VAL A 214 -4.44 -15.98 -30.53
CA VAL A 214 -5.08 -14.68 -30.74
C VAL A 214 -4.24 -13.95 -31.78
N ALA A 215 -4.70 -13.98 -33.02
CA ALA A 215 -4.23 -13.06 -34.03
C ALA A 215 -4.36 -11.65 -33.44
N THR A 216 -3.25 -10.91 -33.37
CA THR A 216 -3.28 -9.47 -33.10
C THR A 216 -3.90 -8.78 -34.32
N GLU A 217 -5.19 -8.99 -34.55
CA GLU A 217 -5.96 -8.04 -35.33
C GLU A 217 -5.98 -6.74 -34.54
N LYS A 218 -5.72 -5.64 -35.24
CA LYS A 218 -5.70 -4.29 -34.67
C LYS A 218 -7.01 -4.03 -33.93
N VAL A 219 -7.00 -4.16 -32.60
CA VAL A 219 -8.10 -3.70 -31.76
C VAL A 219 -8.07 -2.18 -31.79
N PHE A 220 -8.86 -1.58 -32.70
CA PHE A 220 -9.17 -0.17 -32.66
C PHE A 220 -10.13 0.07 -31.49
N LEU A 221 -9.59 0.51 -30.35
CA LEU A 221 -10.39 1.04 -29.26
C LEU A 221 -11.01 2.37 -29.75
N ARG A 222 -12.27 2.34 -30.18
CA ARG A 222 -13.10 3.55 -30.25
C ARG A 222 -13.66 3.80 -28.86
N PHE A 223 -13.19 4.87 -28.23
CA PHE A 223 -13.89 5.44 -27.09
C PHE A 223 -15.15 6.14 -27.63
N CYS A 224 -16.31 5.69 -27.17
CA CYS A 224 -17.58 6.39 -27.35
C CYS A 224 -17.70 7.53 -26.34
#